data_AF-A0A918MQ94-F1
#
_entry.id   AF-A0A918MQ94-F1
#
_cell.length_a   1.000
_cell.length_b   1.000
_cell.length_c   1.000
_cell.angle_alpha   90.00
_cell.angle_beta   90.00
_cell.angle_gamma   90.00
#
_symmetry.space_group_name_H-M   'P 1'
#
loop_
_entity.id
_entity.type
_entity.pdbx_description
1 polymer ?
#
loop_
_entity_poly.entity_id
_entity_poly.type
_entity_poly.pdbx_seq_one_letter_code
_entity_poly.pdbx_strand_id
1 'polypeptide(L)'
;MGKQKKITTLDLLQQMANKNKETTNTLEQLKLDRMSHKQQTGSVHVRKEDAIKKVVENQKPKEDGHTGNNQNIGKQLDVLLQTDKSKNKKETFFMTINNDCALKYEKLAMGISYKMGVKTSRNDLIRKVLLDFTNKNYEKLIALIELK
;
A
#
# COMPACT_ATOMS: atom_id res chain seq x y z
N MET A 1 -28.78 54.56 -2.75
CA MET A 1 -27.71 55.16 -1.90
C MET A 1 -27.38 54.21 -0.74
N GLY A 2 -26.50 53.22 -0.96
CA GLY A 2 -26.12 52.26 0.08
C GLY A 2 -25.04 52.84 1.00
N LYS A 3 -25.36 53.04 2.29
CA LYS A 3 -24.41 53.55 3.29
C LYS A 3 -23.32 52.51 3.53
N GLN A 4 -22.09 52.78 3.11
CA GLN A 4 -20.92 51.97 3.48
C GLN A 4 -20.67 52.12 4.99
N LYS A 5 -20.90 51.04 5.75
CA LYS A 5 -20.61 50.99 7.18
C LYS A 5 -19.10 50.93 7.37
N LYS A 6 -18.53 51.87 8.13
CA LYS A 6 -17.12 51.83 8.52
C LYS A 6 -16.93 50.65 9.46
N ILE A 7 -16.20 49.63 9.02
CA ILE A 7 -15.91 48.43 9.82
C ILE A 7 -14.75 48.77 10.75
N THR A 8 -15.01 48.73 12.06
CA THR A 8 -14.01 48.98 13.10
C THR A 8 -13.21 47.70 13.35
N THR A 9 -11.94 47.81 13.76
CA THR A 9 -11.06 46.66 14.04
C THR A 9 -11.66 45.67 15.06
N LEU A 10 -12.44 46.18 16.01
CA LEU A 10 -13.17 45.40 17.02
C LEU A 10 -14.29 44.56 16.39
N ASP A 11 -14.99 45.10 15.39
CA ASP A 11 -16.05 44.41 14.63
C ASP A 11 -15.46 43.27 13.78
N LEU A 12 -14.25 43.47 13.23
CA LEU A 12 -13.52 42.43 12.51
C LEU A 12 -13.09 41.28 13.44
N LEU A 13 -12.55 41.59 14.62
CA LEU A 13 -12.18 40.58 15.61
C LEU A 13 -13.41 39.78 16.09
N GLN A 14 -14.53 40.46 16.31
CA GLN A 14 -15.79 39.81 16.67
C GLN A 14 -16.31 38.91 15.54
N GLN A 15 -16.20 39.34 14.29
CA GLN A 15 -16.58 38.53 13.13
C GLN A 15 -15.69 37.29 12.98
N MET A 16 -14.38 37.42 13.22
CA MET A 16 -13.44 36.28 13.18
C MET A 16 -13.69 35.29 14.33
N ALA A 17 -13.99 35.79 15.53
CA ALA A 17 -14.33 34.94 16.67
C ALA A 17 -15.65 34.18 16.44
N ASN A 18 -16.64 34.82 15.83
CA ASN A 18 -17.92 34.18 15.49
C ASN A 18 -17.75 33.13 14.40
N LYS A 19 -16.97 33.42 13.35
CA LYS A 19 -16.61 32.43 12.31
C LYS A 19 -15.89 31.22 12.91
N ASN A 20 -14.97 31.43 13.84
CA ASN A 20 -14.30 30.32 14.52
C ASN A 20 -15.29 29.45 15.31
N LYS A 21 -16.26 30.05 16.02
CA LYS A 21 -17.30 29.30 16.73
C LYS A 21 -18.21 28.48 15.79
N GLU A 22 -18.55 29.04 14.63
CA GLU A 22 -19.30 28.32 13.60
C GLU A 22 -18.49 27.12 13.07
N THR A 23 -17.20 27.30 12.78
CA THR A 23 -16.35 26.19 12.32
C THR A 23 -16.22 25.08 13.37
N THR A 24 -16.10 25.42 14.66
CA THR A 24 -16.06 24.40 15.72
C THR A 24 -17.38 23.64 15.85
N ASN A 25 -18.52 24.33 15.71
CA ASN A 25 -19.83 23.68 15.73
C ASN A 25 -20.03 22.75 14.53
N THR A 26 -19.57 23.14 13.33
CA THR A 26 -19.62 22.26 12.15
C THR A 26 -18.73 21.02 12.29
N LEU A 27 -17.59 21.14 12.97
CA LEU A 27 -16.69 20.00 13.22
C LEU A 27 -17.30 19.00 14.20
N GLU A 28 -17.96 19.48 15.25
CA GLU A 28 -18.68 18.63 16.19
C GLU A 28 -19.88 17.94 15.53
N GLN A 29 -20.63 18.63 14.67
CA GLN A 29 -21.68 18.00 13.86
C GLN A 29 -21.13 16.91 12.92
N LEU A 30 -20.04 17.18 12.20
CA LEU A 30 -19.38 16.18 11.34
C LEU A 30 -18.79 15.00 12.12
N LYS A 31 -18.45 15.18 13.40
CA LYS A 31 -17.99 14.11 14.28
C LYS A 31 -19.16 13.26 14.77
N LEU A 32 -20.30 13.89 15.10
CA LEU A 32 -21.54 13.19 15.45
C LEU A 32 -22.12 12.41 14.27
N ASP A 33 -22.12 12.97 13.06
CA ASP A 33 -22.55 12.27 11.84
C ASP A 33 -21.70 11.02 11.55
N ARG A 34 -20.38 11.13 11.74
CA ARG A 34 -19.46 9.98 11.63
C ARG A 34 -19.66 8.94 12.72
N MET A 35 -20.19 9.31 13.88
CA MET A 35 -20.48 8.37 14.97
C MET A 35 -21.85 7.71 14.85
N SER A 36 -22.85 8.41 14.30
CA SER A 36 -24.19 7.88 14.04
C SER A 36 -24.23 6.89 12.87
N HIS A 37 -23.28 6.96 11.93
CA HIS A 37 -23.10 5.96 10.86
C HIS A 37 -22.21 4.76 11.27
N LYS A 38 -22.38 4.24 12.49
CA LYS A 38 -21.91 2.89 12.84
C LYS A 38 -22.97 1.86 12.48
N GLN A 39 -23.10 1.56 11.18
CA GLN A 39 -23.52 0.24 10.73
C GLN A 39 -22.28 -0.60 10.41
N GLN A 40 -22.02 -1.53 11.31
CA GLN A 40 -21.52 -2.89 11.13
C GLN A 40 -20.83 -3.28 9.81
N THR A 41 -19.57 -3.71 9.98
CA THR A 41 -18.93 -4.92 9.43
C THR A 41 -19.24 -5.36 7.99
N GLY A 42 -18.18 -5.50 7.18
CA GLY A 42 -18.20 -6.41 6.05
C GLY A 42 -17.19 -6.05 4.97
N SER A 43 -16.14 -6.85 4.85
CA SER A 43 -15.29 -6.89 3.67
C SER A 43 -16.15 -7.11 2.42
N VAL A 44 -16.27 -6.10 1.55
CA VAL A 44 -16.81 -6.30 0.19
C VAL A 44 -15.92 -5.60 -0.81
N HIS A 45 -15.14 -6.45 -1.48
CA HIS A 45 -14.40 -6.20 -2.70
C HIS A 45 -15.37 -5.69 -3.78
N VAL A 46 -15.23 -4.43 -4.20
CA VAL A 46 -15.95 -3.92 -5.37
C VAL A 46 -15.22 -4.38 -6.62
N ARG A 47 -15.71 -5.46 -7.22
CA ARG A 47 -15.42 -5.86 -8.60
C ARG A 47 -16.09 -4.87 -9.55
N LYS A 48 -15.33 -4.30 -10.48
CA LYS A 48 -15.89 -3.77 -11.74
C LYS A 48 -15.86 -4.92 -12.74
N GLU A 49 -17.03 -5.47 -13.04
CA GLU A 49 -17.25 -6.40 -14.14
C GLU A 49 -17.69 -5.57 -15.35
N ASP A 50 -16.82 -5.51 -16.38
CA ASP A 50 -17.25 -5.21 -17.74
C ASP A 50 -17.24 -6.49 -18.56
N ALA A 51 -18.45 -6.84 -18.97
CA ALA A 51 -18.88 -7.68 -20.09
C ALA A 51 -17.81 -8.35 -20.96
N ILE A 52 -17.89 -9.68 -21.11
CA ILE A 52 -18.02 -10.34 -22.42
C ILE A 52 -18.88 -11.60 -22.24
N LYS A 53 -19.94 -11.66 -23.05
CA LYS A 53 -20.90 -12.75 -23.20
C LYS A 53 -20.34 -13.86 -24.11
N LYS A 54 -20.88 -15.07 -23.88
CA LYS A 54 -21.06 -16.22 -24.79
C LYS A 54 -19.86 -17.14 -25.06
N VAL A 55 -20.00 -18.44 -24.73
CA VAL A 55 -20.35 -19.54 -25.66
C VAL A 55 -20.02 -20.91 -25.01
N VAL A 56 -21.08 -21.66 -24.73
CA VAL A 56 -21.27 -23.11 -24.88
C VAL A 56 -20.53 -24.11 -23.97
N GLU A 57 -21.38 -24.68 -23.12
CA GLU A 57 -21.36 -25.97 -22.45
C GLU A 57 -20.98 -27.19 -23.32
N ASN A 58 -20.40 -28.18 -22.63
CA ASN A 58 -20.54 -29.64 -22.82
C ASN A 58 -19.84 -30.33 -24.00
N GLN A 59 -18.65 -30.89 -23.73
CA GLN A 59 -18.26 -32.20 -24.25
C GLN A 59 -17.55 -33.04 -23.15
N LYS A 60 -18.08 -34.23 -22.90
CA LYS A 60 -17.58 -35.27 -21.97
C LYS A 60 -16.18 -35.76 -22.40
N PRO A 61 -15.32 -36.23 -21.46
CA PRO A 61 -14.14 -37.00 -21.82
C PRO A 61 -14.51 -38.48 -22.04
N LYS A 62 -14.08 -39.04 -23.18
CA LYS A 62 -13.96 -40.48 -23.38
C LYS A 62 -12.57 -40.92 -22.91
N GLU A 63 -12.53 -42.04 -22.19
CA GLU A 63 -11.33 -42.82 -21.94
C GLU A 63 -10.73 -43.29 -23.26
N ASP A 64 -9.41 -43.27 -23.37
CA ASP A 64 -8.64 -44.33 -24.04
C ASP A 64 -7.16 -44.22 -23.62
N GLY A 65 -6.60 -45.35 -23.20
CA GLY A 65 -5.21 -45.46 -22.80
C GLY A 65 -4.26 -45.39 -24.00
N HIS A 66 -3.10 -44.77 -23.81
CA HIS A 66 -1.89 -45.08 -24.58
C HIS A 66 -0.63 -44.81 -23.76
N THR A 67 0.15 -45.87 -23.65
CA THR A 67 1.57 -45.97 -23.31
C THR A 67 2.39 -44.99 -24.16
N GLY A 68 3.35 -44.28 -23.57
CA GLY A 68 4.37 -43.58 -24.37
C GLY A 68 4.87 -42.25 -23.78
N ASN A 69 6.14 -42.26 -23.41
CA ASN A 69 6.96 -41.15 -22.91
C ASN A 69 6.84 -39.83 -23.71
N ASN A 70 7.17 -38.73 -23.01
CA ASN A 70 7.59 -37.40 -23.50
C ASN A 70 6.56 -36.29 -23.72
N GLN A 71 5.25 -36.49 -23.56
CA GLN A 71 4.28 -35.38 -23.64
C GLN A 71 4.06 -34.63 -22.31
N ASN A 72 4.46 -35.23 -21.19
CA ASN A 72 4.35 -34.60 -19.87
C ASN A 72 5.53 -33.70 -19.53
N ILE A 73 6.69 -33.87 -20.17
CA ILE A 73 7.86 -33.02 -19.93
C ILE A 73 7.56 -31.59 -20.40
N GLY A 74 6.93 -31.42 -21.57
CA GLY A 74 6.55 -30.10 -22.08
C GLY A 74 5.53 -29.41 -21.18
N LYS A 75 4.54 -30.14 -20.65
CA LYS A 75 3.54 -29.60 -19.71
C LYS A 75 4.12 -29.33 -18.32
N GLN A 76 5.03 -30.17 -17.85
CA GLN A 76 5.74 -30.00 -16.59
C GLN A 76 6.73 -28.83 -16.68
N LEU A 77 7.37 -28.64 -17.84
CA LEU A 77 8.18 -27.49 -18.17
C LEU A 77 7.33 -26.22 -18.29
N ASP A 78 6.16 -26.28 -18.91
CA ASP A 78 5.21 -25.15 -18.98
C ASP A 78 4.68 -24.77 -17.59
N VAL A 79 4.41 -25.76 -16.72
CA VAL A 79 4.08 -25.54 -15.30
C VAL A 79 5.26 -24.93 -14.53
N LEU A 80 6.50 -25.39 -14.75
CA LEU A 80 7.73 -24.82 -14.16
C LEU A 80 7.99 -23.38 -14.66
N LEU A 81 7.84 -23.13 -15.95
CA LEU A 81 7.95 -21.80 -16.57
C LEU A 81 6.82 -20.86 -16.12
N GLN A 82 5.65 -21.39 -15.76
CA GLN A 82 4.57 -20.65 -15.12
C GLN A 82 4.73 -20.49 -13.60
N THR A 83 5.71 -21.17 -12.98
CA THR A 83 6.04 -21.05 -11.55
C THR A 83 6.86 -19.78 -11.28
N ASP A 84 7.48 -19.19 -12.30
CA ASP A 84 8.06 -17.84 -12.27
C ASP A 84 7.00 -16.72 -12.37
N LYS A 85 5.86 -16.94 -11.72
CA LYS A 85 4.98 -15.85 -11.26
C LYS A 85 5.44 -15.35 -9.89
N SER A 86 6.73 -15.27 -9.63
CA SER A 86 7.32 -14.36 -8.64
C SER A 86 7.18 -12.91 -9.15
N LYS A 87 5.96 -12.54 -9.57
CA LYS A 87 5.52 -11.20 -9.93
C LYS A 87 5.71 -10.32 -8.72
N ASN A 88 6.88 -9.69 -8.56
CA ASN A 88 7.17 -8.59 -7.64
C ASN A 88 6.30 -8.62 -6.36
N LYS A 89 6.25 -9.77 -5.68
CA LYS A 89 5.39 -9.93 -4.51
C LYS A 89 6.05 -9.12 -3.43
N LYS A 90 5.45 -7.99 -3.09
CA LYS A 90 5.89 -7.19 -1.95
C LYS A 90 5.59 -8.00 -0.71
N GLU A 91 6.61 -8.65 -0.17
CA GLU A 91 6.50 -9.36 1.09
C GLU A 91 6.51 -8.34 2.23
N THR A 92 5.60 -8.56 3.17
CA THR A 92 5.52 -7.74 4.39
C THR A 92 5.96 -8.62 5.55
N PHE A 93 6.95 -8.16 6.30
CA PHE A 93 7.42 -8.82 7.51
C PHE A 93 7.47 -7.81 8.65
N PHE A 94 7.35 -8.33 9.87
CA PHE A 94 7.53 -7.56 11.09
C PHE A 94 8.92 -7.83 11.65
N MET A 95 9.61 -6.77 12.06
CA MET A 95 10.94 -6.86 12.64
C MET A 95 10.98 -6.02 13.90
N THR A 96 11.45 -6.63 14.98
CA THR A 96 11.75 -5.92 16.22
C THR A 96 13.15 -5.34 16.13
N ILE A 97 13.29 -4.04 16.34
CA ILE A 97 14.58 -3.34 16.39
C ILE A 97 14.63 -2.46 17.62
N ASN A 98 15.84 -2.09 18.03
CA ASN A 98 16.04 -1.12 19.10
C ASN A 98 15.33 0.21 18.78
N ASN A 99 14.66 0.80 19.77
CA ASN A 99 13.86 2.02 19.61
C ASN A 99 14.69 3.21 19.08
N ASP A 100 15.92 3.38 19.56
CA ASP A 100 16.81 4.45 19.10
C ASP A 100 17.17 4.27 17.63
N CYS A 101 17.33 3.02 17.18
CA CYS A 101 17.56 2.71 15.78
C CYS A 101 16.34 3.10 14.93
N ALA A 102 15.14 2.71 15.35
CA ALA A 102 13.90 3.09 14.67
C ALA A 102 13.74 4.62 14.57
N LEU A 103 14.00 5.35 15.66
CA LEU A 103 13.92 6.80 15.71
C LEU A 103 14.95 7.49 14.81
N LYS A 104 16.17 6.96 14.72
CA LYS A 104 17.20 7.48 13.79
C LYS A 104 16.72 7.39 12.35
N TYR A 105 16.15 6.26 11.93
CA TYR A 105 15.61 6.12 10.58
C TYR A 105 14.41 7.05 10.32
N GLU A 106 13.52 7.27 11.29
CA GLU A 106 12.43 8.24 11.14
C GLU A 106 12.96 9.66 10.95
N LYS A 107 13.94 10.09 11.77
CA LYS A 107 14.56 11.42 11.65
C LYS A 107 15.24 11.59 10.29
N LEU A 108 15.94 10.56 9.80
CA LEU A 108 16.56 10.57 8.47
C LEU A 108 15.51 10.68 7.37
N ALA A 109 14.43 9.90 7.43
CA ALA A 109 13.36 9.93 6.44
C ALA A 109 12.68 11.31 6.38
N MET A 110 12.44 11.92 7.55
CA MET A 110 11.90 13.27 7.65
C MET A 110 12.87 14.31 7.09
N GLY A 111 14.16 14.24 7.46
CA GLY A 111 15.19 15.16 6.97
C GLY A 111 15.36 15.09 5.44
N ILE A 112 15.35 13.88 4.86
CA ILE A 112 15.40 13.69 3.41
C ILE A 112 14.15 14.26 2.76
N SER A 113 12.96 13.98 3.32
CA SER A 113 11.70 14.48 2.77
C SER A 113 11.66 16.01 2.73
N TYR A 114 12.15 16.65 3.80
CA TYR A 114 12.24 18.11 3.88
C TYR A 114 13.25 18.68 2.89
N LYS A 115 14.48 18.12 2.88
CA LYS A 115 15.58 18.67 2.08
C LYS A 115 15.41 18.43 0.56
N MET A 116 14.87 17.28 0.19
CA MET A 116 14.77 16.86 -1.23
C MET A 116 13.37 17.07 -1.81
N GLY A 117 12.38 17.42 -0.99
CA GLY A 117 10.98 17.57 -1.42
C GLY A 117 10.30 16.27 -1.84
N VAL A 118 10.90 15.11 -1.54
CA VAL A 118 10.37 13.79 -1.91
C VAL A 118 9.88 13.05 -0.67
N LYS A 119 8.61 12.65 -0.67
CA LYS A 119 8.03 11.86 0.42
C LYS A 119 8.80 10.55 0.60
N THR A 120 9.53 10.45 1.71
CA THR A 120 10.38 9.30 2.06
C THR A 120 9.93 8.78 3.41
N SER A 121 9.66 7.47 3.51
CA SER A 121 9.34 6.80 4.77
C SER A 121 10.54 6.06 5.36
N ARG A 122 10.49 5.76 6.66
CA ARG A 122 11.45 4.85 7.31
C ARG A 122 11.65 3.56 6.51
N ASN A 123 10.56 2.96 6.04
CA ASN A 123 10.60 1.69 5.32
C ASN A 123 11.32 1.82 3.97
N ASP A 124 11.28 2.99 3.32
CA ASP A 124 12.02 3.23 2.08
C ASP A 124 13.53 3.21 2.33
N LEU A 125 13.97 3.84 3.43
CA LEU A 125 15.37 3.82 3.83
C LEU A 125 15.83 2.42 4.22
N ILE A 126 15.05 1.71 5.05
CA ILE A 126 15.38 0.34 5.47
C ILE A 126 15.51 -0.57 4.25
N ARG A 127 14.58 -0.49 3.29
CA ARG A 127 14.65 -1.27 2.04
C ARG A 127 15.92 -0.96 1.25
N LYS A 128 16.31 0.31 1.14
CA LYS A 128 17.53 0.71 0.43
C LYS A 128 18.80 0.23 1.12
N VAL A 129 18.88 0.36 2.44
CA VAL A 129 20.03 -0.12 3.22
C VAL A 129 20.16 -1.64 3.13
N LEU A 130 19.06 -2.38 3.29
CA LEU A 130 19.07 -3.83 3.16
C LEU A 130 19.47 -4.26 1.75
N LEU A 131 18.94 -3.62 0.71
CA LEU A 131 19.31 -3.92 -0.67
C LEU A 131 20.80 -3.68 -0.92
N ASP A 132 21.33 -2.54 -0.47
CA ASP A 132 22.76 -2.21 -0.63
C ASP A 132 23.65 -3.21 0.13
N PHE A 133 23.27 -3.57 1.36
CA PHE A 133 23.99 -4.57 2.15
C PHE A 133 23.97 -5.94 1.47
N THR A 134 22.81 -6.41 1.02
CA THR A 134 22.69 -7.70 0.32
C THR A 134 23.53 -7.69 -0.94
N ASN A 135 23.41 -6.69 -1.81
CA ASN A 135 24.15 -6.63 -3.07
C ASN A 135 25.68 -6.68 -2.86
N LYS A 136 26.19 -6.08 -1.77
CA LYS A 136 27.63 -6.06 -1.46
C LYS A 136 28.15 -7.36 -0.87
N ASN A 137 27.30 -8.11 -0.17
CA ASN A 137 27.73 -9.20 0.69
C ASN A 137 27.16 -10.57 0.28
N TYR A 138 26.20 -10.63 -0.64
CA TYR A 138 25.53 -11.86 -1.03
C TYR A 138 26.50 -12.94 -1.51
N GLU A 139 27.32 -12.62 -2.51
CA GLU A 139 28.31 -13.56 -3.07
C GLU A 139 29.33 -14.02 -2.02
N LYS A 140 29.78 -13.11 -1.15
CA LYS A 140 30.71 -13.45 -0.06
C LYS A 140 30.06 -14.39 0.95
N LEU A 141 28.78 -14.19 1.23
CA LEU A 141 28.05 -15.00 2.18
C LEU A 141 27.78 -16.40 1.61
N ILE A 142 27.43 -16.51 0.33
CA ILE A 142 27.29 -17.80 -0.37
C ILE A 142 28.60 -18.57 -0.30
N ALA A 143 29.72 -17.94 -0.69
CA ALA A 143 31.01 -18.59 -0.67
C ALA A 143 31.38 -19.12 0.73
N LEU A 144 31.06 -18.38 1.79
CA LEU A 144 31.30 -18.83 3.17
C LEU A 144 30.42 -20.01 3.60
N ILE A 145 29.20 -20.12 3.07
CA ILE A 145 28.28 -21.22 3.36
C ILE A 145 28.72 -22.48 2.60
N GLU A 146 29.10 -22.34 1.33
CA GLU A 146 29.53 -23.47 0.47
C GLU A 146 30.91 -24.01 0.82
N LEU A 147 31.75 -23.22 1.49
CA LEU A 147 33.06 -23.66 2.03
C LEU A 147 32.95 -24.51 3.30
N LYS A 148 31.75 -24.66 3.87
CA LYS A 148 31.47 -25.50 5.04
C LYS A 148 30.76 -26.79 4.64
#